data_AF-A0A975E988-F1
#
_entry.id   AF-A0A975E988-F1
#
_cell.length_a   1.000
_cell.length_b   1.000
_cell.length_c   1.000
_cell.angle_alpha   90.00
_cell.angle_beta   90.00
_cell.angle_gamma   90.00
#
_symmetry.space_group_name_H-M   'P 1'
#
loop_
_entity.id
_entity.type
_entity.pdbx_description
1 polymer ?
#
loop_
_entity_poly.entity_id
_entity_poly.type
_entity_poly.pdbx_seq_one_letter_code
_entity_poly.pdbx_strand_id
1 'polypeptide(L)'
;MFTPSPFNRCAATALLAAIGLALPWAALADTPQRLSATVDGKPFESDDSGILYLVPRKGVLNLMASTKGASAYPPPKTPVDKLSINCSDYDGKPVKFTFATSGSRSCEVSFTKGVSRKPFGDPDAEYRMVDGKNQLEITSVKGKVIEGTFSFELVEVKTKAKMTITGGTFKAEDRQL
;
A
#
# COMPACT_ATOMS: atom_id res chain seq x y z
N MET A 1 79.86 -5.57 22.44
CA MET A 1 80.28 -6.52 21.38
C MET A 1 79.24 -7.62 21.31
N PHE A 2 78.46 -7.70 20.23
CA PHE A 2 78.03 -8.93 19.55
C PHE A 2 77.24 -8.51 18.29
N THR A 3 77.60 -9.18 17.21
CA THR A 3 77.23 -9.04 15.79
C THR A 3 75.73 -9.05 15.47
N PRO A 4 75.34 -8.39 14.37
CA PRO A 4 74.34 -8.98 13.46
C PRO A 4 74.91 -9.14 12.04
N SER A 5 74.58 -10.26 11.42
CA SER A 5 74.75 -10.52 9.99
C SER A 5 73.54 -11.35 9.52
N PRO A 6 73.35 -11.52 8.20
CA PRO A 6 72.62 -10.59 7.36
C PRO A 6 71.41 -11.31 6.71
N PHE A 7 70.63 -10.63 5.87
CA PHE A 7 70.09 -11.13 4.59
C PHE A 7 68.93 -10.24 4.16
N ASN A 8 69.27 -9.10 3.57
CA ASN A 8 68.36 -8.35 2.72
C ASN A 8 68.38 -8.98 1.33
N ARG A 9 67.28 -9.60 0.90
CA ARG A 9 66.96 -9.81 -0.51
C ARG A 9 65.46 -9.70 -0.77
N CYS A 10 65.14 -8.73 -1.62
CA CYS A 10 64.10 -8.68 -2.64
C CYS A 10 62.75 -9.40 -2.39
N ALA A 11 61.69 -8.61 -2.34
CA ALA A 11 60.43 -8.96 -3.02
C ALA A 11 59.69 -7.68 -3.43
N ALA A 12 59.61 -7.43 -4.74
CA ALA A 12 58.68 -6.49 -5.32
C ALA A 12 57.37 -7.23 -5.60
N THR A 13 56.22 -6.71 -5.17
CA THR A 13 54.94 -6.98 -5.82
C THR A 13 53.90 -5.91 -5.47
N ALA A 14 53.34 -5.30 -6.51
CA ALA A 14 52.25 -4.33 -6.46
C ALA A 14 50.92 -4.99 -6.06
N LEU A 15 50.02 -4.25 -5.39
CA LEU A 15 48.58 -4.57 -5.47
C LEU A 15 47.68 -3.35 -5.15
N LEU A 16 47.02 -2.92 -6.23
CA LEU A 16 45.70 -2.33 -6.41
C LEU A 16 45.03 -1.53 -5.27
N ALA A 17 44.68 -0.30 -5.64
CA ALA A 17 43.59 0.47 -5.08
C ALA A 17 42.25 -0.28 -5.18
N ALA A 18 41.53 -0.39 -4.06
CA ALA A 18 40.10 -0.67 -4.04
C ALA A 18 39.42 0.45 -3.25
N ILE A 19 38.98 1.49 -3.97
CA ILE A 19 38.01 2.46 -3.47
C ILE A 19 36.70 1.68 -3.31
N GLY A 20 36.43 1.24 -2.08
CA GLY A 20 35.15 0.66 -1.71
C GLY A 20 34.07 1.72 -1.80
N LEU A 21 33.40 1.79 -2.94
CA LEU A 21 32.11 2.44 -3.09
C LEU A 21 31.12 1.74 -2.15
N ALA A 22 30.90 2.32 -0.97
CA ALA A 22 29.77 2.00 -0.13
C ALA A 22 28.50 2.43 -0.87
N LEU A 23 27.89 1.50 -1.60
CA LEU A 23 26.54 1.66 -2.10
C LEU A 23 25.61 1.76 -0.89
N PRO A 24 24.77 2.81 -0.78
CA PRO A 24 23.77 2.85 0.26
C PRO A 24 22.81 1.68 0.04
N TRP A 25 22.66 0.84 1.06
CA TRP A 25 21.52 -0.07 1.15
C TRP A 25 20.26 0.77 1.08
N ALA A 26 19.67 0.87 -0.11
CA ALA A 26 18.26 1.20 -0.23
C ALA A 26 17.53 0.12 0.57
N ALA A 27 16.89 0.53 1.66
CA ALA A 27 15.90 -0.28 2.33
C ALA A 27 14.77 -0.55 1.32
N LEU A 28 14.92 -1.62 0.54
CA LEU A 28 13.85 -2.22 -0.22
C LEU A 28 12.85 -2.72 0.82
N ALA A 29 11.64 -2.18 0.81
CA ALA A 29 10.57 -2.71 1.62
C ALA A 29 10.47 -4.23 1.40
N ASP A 30 10.37 -4.99 2.50
CA ASP A 30 10.58 -6.45 2.53
C ASP A 30 9.50 -7.22 1.75
N THR A 31 8.39 -6.56 1.37
CA THR A 31 7.37 -7.12 0.46
C THR A 31 6.71 -6.01 -0.38
N PRO A 32 6.69 -6.14 -1.73
CA PRO A 32 5.98 -5.22 -2.60
C PRO A 32 4.46 -5.25 -2.33
N GLN A 33 3.87 -4.09 -2.07
CA GLN A 33 2.43 -3.94 -1.94
C GLN A 33 1.79 -3.66 -3.30
N ARG A 34 0.60 -4.22 -3.51
CA ARG A 34 -0.21 -4.03 -4.72
C ARG A 34 -1.68 -4.07 -4.39
N LEU A 35 -2.45 -3.26 -5.08
CA LEU A 35 -3.90 -3.28 -5.04
C LEU A 35 -4.42 -3.00 -6.44
N SER A 36 -5.35 -3.83 -6.90
CA SER A 36 -6.00 -3.68 -8.20
C SER A 36 -7.50 -3.91 -8.08
N ALA A 37 -8.28 -3.17 -8.84
CA ALA A 37 -9.73 -3.36 -8.95
C ALA A 37 -10.23 -2.82 -10.29
N THR A 38 -11.47 -3.17 -10.64
CA THR A 38 -12.22 -2.50 -11.71
C THR A 38 -13.23 -1.56 -11.09
N VAL A 39 -13.06 -0.26 -11.32
CA VAL A 39 -13.95 0.82 -10.84
C VAL A 39 -14.72 1.35 -12.03
N ASP A 40 -16.04 1.15 -12.06
CA ASP A 40 -16.90 1.58 -13.18
C ASP A 40 -16.40 1.10 -14.56
N GLY A 41 -15.98 -0.17 -14.62
CA GLY A 41 -15.43 -0.77 -15.84
C GLY A 41 -14.00 -0.32 -16.20
N LYS A 42 -13.36 0.53 -15.40
CA LYS A 42 -11.99 1.01 -15.63
C LYS A 42 -10.99 0.38 -14.67
N PRO A 43 -9.76 0.06 -15.11
CA PRO A 43 -8.73 -0.46 -14.22
C PRO A 43 -8.31 0.62 -13.21
N PHE A 44 -8.30 0.24 -11.95
CA PHE A 44 -7.72 1.00 -10.85
C PHE A 44 -6.55 0.17 -10.30
N GLU A 45 -5.35 0.74 -10.35
CA GLU A 45 -4.14 0.10 -9.83
C GLU A 45 -3.43 1.05 -8.87
N SER A 46 -2.94 0.49 -7.77
CA SER A 46 -2.09 1.17 -6.79
C SER A 46 -0.77 0.42 -6.64
N ASP A 47 0.31 1.17 -6.52
CA ASP A 47 1.66 0.65 -6.32
C ASP A 47 2.08 0.72 -4.85
N ASP A 48 3.29 0.24 -4.56
CA ASP A 48 3.84 0.19 -3.20
C ASP A 48 3.81 1.54 -2.46
N SER A 49 3.94 2.64 -3.20
CA SER A 49 3.95 4.00 -2.66
C SER A 49 2.55 4.61 -2.55
N GLY A 50 1.59 4.09 -3.31
CA GLY A 50 0.19 4.52 -3.30
C GLY A 50 -0.66 3.81 -2.25
N ILE A 51 -0.18 2.69 -1.70
CA ILE A 51 -0.90 1.89 -0.70
C ILE A 51 -0.40 2.24 0.69
N LEU A 52 -1.32 2.75 1.49
CA LEU A 52 -1.16 2.92 2.92
C LEU A 52 -2.01 1.86 3.61
N TYR A 53 -1.37 0.83 4.12
CA TYR A 53 -2.01 -0.18 4.95
C TYR A 53 -1.53 -0.05 6.38
N LEU A 54 -2.48 0.09 7.29
CA LEU A 54 -2.24 0.31 8.70
C LEU A 54 -3.17 -0.58 9.51
N VAL A 55 -2.62 -1.31 10.49
CA VAL A 55 -3.40 -1.89 11.59
C VAL A 55 -3.06 -1.08 12.85
N PRO A 56 -3.51 0.18 12.94
CA PRO A 56 -3.02 1.12 13.95
C PRO A 56 -3.34 0.69 15.39
N ARG A 57 -4.33 -0.20 15.57
CA ARG A 57 -4.70 -0.82 16.85
C ARG A 57 -5.23 -2.23 16.59
N LYS A 58 -5.05 -3.13 17.57
CA LYS A 58 -5.76 -4.42 17.59
C LYS A 58 -7.26 -4.15 17.43
N GLY A 59 -7.88 -4.72 16.39
CA GLY A 59 -9.29 -4.52 16.11
C GLY A 59 -9.62 -3.51 15.01
N VAL A 60 -8.66 -2.90 14.29
CA VAL A 60 -8.99 -2.03 13.14
C VAL A 60 -8.10 -2.34 11.95
N LEU A 61 -8.73 -2.55 10.79
CA LEU A 61 -8.06 -2.67 9.50
C LEU A 61 -8.26 -1.37 8.71
N ASN A 62 -7.19 -0.65 8.40
CA ASN A 62 -7.21 0.49 7.49
C ASN A 62 -6.41 0.16 6.23
N LEU A 63 -7.08 0.18 5.09
CA LEU A 63 -6.48 0.02 3.78
C LEU A 63 -6.85 1.21 2.91
N MET A 64 -5.86 2.04 2.60
CA MET A 64 -6.01 3.16 1.68
C MET A 64 -5.12 2.93 0.47
N ALA A 65 -5.62 3.22 -0.72
CA ALA A 65 -4.87 3.08 -1.95
C ALA A 65 -5.15 4.28 -2.87
N SER A 66 -4.10 4.82 -3.47
CA SER A 66 -4.19 5.87 -4.48
C SER A 66 -3.73 5.36 -5.83
N THR A 67 -4.21 5.93 -6.94
CA THR A 67 -3.75 5.53 -8.28
C THR A 67 -2.23 5.54 -8.39
N LYS A 68 -1.67 4.57 -9.11
CA LYS A 68 -0.23 4.42 -9.36
C LYS A 68 0.46 5.76 -9.67
N GLY A 69 1.59 6.02 -9.02
CA GLY A 69 2.33 7.27 -9.15
C GLY A 69 1.73 8.46 -8.40
N ALA A 70 0.67 8.29 -7.60
CA ALA A 70 0.10 9.33 -6.74
C ALA A 70 1.14 9.95 -5.79
N SER A 71 2.07 9.14 -5.30
CA SER A 71 3.12 9.53 -4.35
C SER A 71 4.44 9.89 -5.03
N ALA A 72 4.47 9.97 -6.37
CA ALA A 72 5.69 10.29 -7.11
C ALA A 72 6.10 11.76 -6.92
N TYR A 73 7.40 12.02 -6.92
CA TYR A 73 7.97 13.37 -6.97
C TYR A 73 8.69 13.59 -8.30
N PRO A 74 8.41 14.69 -9.04
CA PRO A 74 7.45 15.76 -8.71
C PRO A 74 6.00 15.27 -8.71
N PRO A 75 5.09 15.93 -7.97
CA PRO A 75 3.70 15.51 -7.88
C PRO A 75 3.07 15.30 -9.27
N PRO A 76 2.30 14.22 -9.47
CA PRO A 76 1.75 13.90 -10.77
C PRO A 76 0.84 15.03 -11.28
N LYS A 77 0.94 15.28 -12.60
CA LYS A 77 0.10 16.27 -13.30
C LYS A 77 -1.27 15.73 -13.68
N THR A 78 -1.62 14.50 -13.31
CA THR A 78 -2.92 13.87 -13.54
C THR A 78 -3.73 13.84 -12.24
N PRO A 79 -5.07 13.91 -12.30
CA PRO A 79 -5.90 13.65 -11.12
C PRO A 79 -5.58 12.30 -10.50
N VAL A 80 -5.69 12.22 -9.17
CA VAL A 80 -5.41 11.02 -8.38
C VAL A 80 -6.72 10.51 -7.81
N ASP A 81 -7.07 9.26 -8.07
CA ASP A 81 -8.20 8.61 -7.39
C ASP A 81 -7.72 7.94 -6.10
N LYS A 82 -8.57 7.92 -5.08
CA LYS A 82 -8.29 7.30 -3.78
C LYS A 82 -9.41 6.36 -3.36
N LEU A 83 -9.04 5.16 -2.95
CA LEU A 83 -9.88 4.17 -2.30
C LEU A 83 -9.51 4.11 -0.81
N SER A 84 -10.51 4.11 0.06
CA SER A 84 -10.34 3.94 1.51
C SER A 84 -11.30 2.87 2.01
N ILE A 85 -10.76 1.87 2.69
CA ILE A 85 -11.48 0.76 3.33
C ILE A 85 -11.05 0.74 4.79
N ASN A 86 -12.00 1.02 5.68
CA ASN A 86 -11.76 1.00 7.12
C ASN A 86 -12.73 0.02 7.78
N CYS A 87 -12.21 -1.02 8.41
CA CYS A 87 -13.02 -2.06 9.05
C CYS A 87 -12.72 -2.16 10.53
N SER A 88 -13.78 -2.22 11.33
CA SER A 88 -13.70 -2.52 12.75
C SER A 88 -13.63 -4.03 13.01
N ASP A 89 -13.17 -4.38 14.21
CA ASP A 89 -13.14 -5.72 14.77
C ASP A 89 -12.31 -6.74 13.97
N TYR A 90 -11.20 -6.25 13.38
CA TYR A 90 -10.20 -7.10 12.74
C TYR A 90 -9.16 -7.64 13.73
N ASP A 91 -9.10 -8.96 13.88
CA ASP A 91 -8.24 -9.65 14.84
C ASP A 91 -6.91 -10.15 14.25
N GLY A 92 -6.58 -9.75 13.02
CA GLY A 92 -5.35 -10.18 12.35
C GLY A 92 -5.41 -11.59 11.77
N LYS A 93 -6.60 -12.15 11.53
CA LYS A 93 -6.78 -13.47 10.94
C LYS A 93 -7.56 -13.41 9.63
N PRO A 94 -7.43 -14.43 8.77
CA PRO A 94 -8.31 -14.57 7.61
C PRO A 94 -9.77 -14.52 8.04
N VAL A 95 -10.53 -13.63 7.42
CA VAL A 95 -11.91 -13.35 7.79
C VAL A 95 -12.68 -12.80 6.61
N LYS A 96 -13.94 -13.21 6.50
CA LYS A 96 -14.91 -12.59 5.59
C LYS A 96 -15.73 -11.56 6.36
N PHE A 97 -15.65 -10.31 5.94
CA PHE A 97 -16.49 -9.24 6.48
C PHE A 97 -17.89 -9.34 5.88
N THR A 98 -18.89 -9.33 6.75
CA THR A 98 -20.31 -9.32 6.39
C THR A 98 -20.86 -7.93 6.59
N PHE A 99 -21.33 -7.31 5.52
CA PHE A 99 -21.84 -5.95 5.49
C PHE A 99 -23.35 -5.90 5.80
N ALA A 100 -23.76 -6.67 6.82
CA ALA A 100 -25.15 -6.67 7.27
C ALA A 100 -25.47 -5.34 7.99
N THR A 101 -26.72 -4.87 7.87
CA THR A 101 -27.24 -3.66 8.53
C THR A 101 -27.19 -3.71 10.06
N SER A 102 -26.83 -4.85 10.66
CA SER A 102 -26.51 -4.98 12.07
C SER A 102 -25.46 -6.08 12.28
N GLY A 103 -24.34 -5.76 12.93
CA GLY A 103 -23.26 -6.71 13.21
C GLY A 103 -21.97 -6.05 13.69
N SER A 104 -21.17 -6.80 14.45
CA SER A 104 -19.92 -6.37 15.10
C SER A 104 -18.69 -6.40 14.18
N ARG A 105 -18.86 -6.16 12.87
CA ARG A 105 -17.79 -6.14 11.85
C ARG A 105 -18.19 -5.16 10.75
N SER A 106 -18.29 -3.89 11.11
CA SER A 106 -18.63 -2.83 10.17
C SER A 106 -17.40 -2.39 9.39
N CYS A 107 -17.58 -2.19 8.09
CA CYS A 107 -16.57 -1.58 7.23
C CYS A 107 -17.17 -0.32 6.60
N GLU A 108 -16.41 0.77 6.62
CA GLU A 108 -16.69 1.96 5.85
C GLU A 108 -15.81 1.95 4.61
N VAL A 109 -16.43 2.13 3.44
CA VAL A 109 -15.71 2.24 2.17
C VAL A 109 -16.06 3.56 1.50
N SER A 110 -15.02 4.27 1.08
CA SER A 110 -15.15 5.48 0.29
C SER A 110 -14.21 5.45 -0.91
N PHE A 111 -14.66 6.06 -2.01
CA PHE A 111 -13.84 6.28 -3.19
C PHE A 111 -13.92 7.76 -3.56
N THR A 112 -12.78 8.40 -3.73
CA THR A 112 -12.69 9.79 -4.16
C THR A 112 -12.06 9.83 -5.53
N LYS A 113 -12.81 10.32 -6.50
CA LYS A 113 -12.35 10.50 -7.88
C LYS A 113 -11.71 11.87 -8.02
N GLY A 114 -10.54 11.92 -8.63
CA GLY A 114 -9.85 13.16 -8.98
C GLY A 114 -9.64 14.08 -7.78
N VAL A 115 -8.89 13.63 -6.78
CA VAL A 115 -8.51 14.45 -5.62
C VAL A 115 -7.83 15.73 -6.11
N SER A 116 -8.34 16.88 -5.64
CA SER A 116 -7.89 18.18 -6.10
C SER A 116 -6.42 18.44 -5.79
N ARG A 117 -5.77 19.16 -6.70
CA ARG A 117 -4.36 19.60 -6.56
C ARG A 117 -4.22 20.81 -5.65
N LYS A 118 -5.30 21.57 -5.45
CA LYS A 118 -5.30 22.74 -4.57
C LYS A 118 -5.53 22.26 -3.14
N PRO A 119 -4.81 22.80 -2.14
CA PRO A 119 -5.23 22.67 -0.75
C PRO A 119 -6.69 23.07 -0.64
N PHE A 120 -7.52 22.21 -0.03
CA PHE A 120 -8.96 22.42 0.13
C PHE A 120 -9.78 22.47 -1.18
N GLY A 121 -9.24 22.01 -2.31
CA GLY A 121 -10.03 21.88 -3.53
C GLY A 121 -10.98 20.68 -3.46
N ASP A 122 -12.19 20.85 -3.97
CA ASP A 122 -13.16 19.76 -4.07
C ASP A 122 -12.64 18.67 -5.05
N PRO A 123 -12.84 17.38 -4.73
CA PRO A 123 -12.62 16.31 -5.68
C PRO A 123 -13.67 16.33 -6.79
N ASP A 124 -13.37 15.68 -7.91
CA ASP A 124 -14.30 15.55 -9.04
C ASP A 124 -15.61 14.84 -8.61
N ALA A 125 -15.48 13.81 -7.78
CA ALA A 125 -16.61 13.11 -7.18
C ALA A 125 -16.20 12.35 -5.92
N GLU A 126 -17.13 12.23 -4.97
CA GLU A 126 -16.97 11.37 -3.79
C GLU A 126 -18.05 10.31 -3.78
N TYR A 127 -17.66 9.10 -3.47
CA TYR A 127 -18.53 7.95 -3.36
C TYR A 127 -18.43 7.36 -1.96
N ARG A 128 -19.56 6.87 -1.45
CA ARG A 128 -19.68 6.19 -0.17
C ARG A 128 -20.39 4.86 -0.36
N MET A 129 -20.01 3.87 0.43
CA MET A 129 -20.66 2.57 0.44
C MET A 129 -22.15 2.72 0.74
N VAL A 130 -22.96 1.92 0.05
CA VAL A 130 -24.38 1.76 0.33
C VAL A 130 -24.68 0.30 0.65
N ASP A 131 -25.81 0.05 1.30
CA ASP A 131 -26.31 -1.31 1.46
C ASP A 131 -26.45 -1.98 0.08
N GLY A 132 -25.88 -3.18 -0.06
CA GLY A 132 -25.75 -3.85 -1.34
C GLY A 132 -24.90 -5.12 -1.23
N LYS A 133 -24.44 -5.64 -2.37
CA LYS A 133 -23.60 -6.85 -2.41
C LYS A 133 -22.13 -6.52 -2.12
N ASN A 134 -21.88 -5.90 -0.97
CA ASN A 134 -20.53 -5.59 -0.52
C ASN A 134 -19.85 -6.82 0.05
N GLN A 135 -18.58 -7.04 -0.32
CA GLN A 135 -17.75 -8.11 0.18
C GLN A 135 -16.32 -7.62 0.38
N LEU A 136 -15.72 -8.06 1.48
CA LEU A 136 -14.32 -7.93 1.78
C LEU A 136 -13.91 -9.23 2.46
N GLU A 137 -12.88 -9.86 1.94
CA GLU A 137 -12.37 -11.12 2.46
C GLU A 137 -10.86 -11.03 2.59
N ILE A 138 -10.36 -11.20 3.81
CA ILE A 138 -8.95 -11.40 4.07
C ILE A 138 -8.68 -12.89 3.88
N THR A 139 -7.97 -13.23 2.83
CA THR A 139 -7.73 -14.62 2.41
C THR A 139 -6.49 -15.21 3.06
N SER A 140 -5.49 -14.39 3.38
CA SER A 140 -4.25 -14.83 3.99
C SER A 140 -3.66 -13.75 4.88
N VAL A 141 -3.12 -14.17 6.03
CA VAL A 141 -2.31 -13.34 6.93
C VAL A 141 -1.04 -14.10 7.24
N LYS A 142 0.11 -13.56 6.82
CA LYS A 142 1.44 -14.16 7.00
C LYS A 142 2.37 -13.11 7.59
N GLY A 143 2.58 -13.20 8.91
CA GLY A 143 3.31 -12.16 9.65
C GLY A 143 2.59 -10.83 9.53
N LYS A 144 3.26 -9.82 8.96
CA LYS A 144 2.70 -8.48 8.71
C LYS A 144 2.02 -8.32 7.35
N VAL A 145 2.12 -9.34 6.50
CA VAL A 145 1.57 -9.29 5.14
C VAL A 145 0.16 -9.86 5.14
N ILE A 146 -0.78 -9.10 4.62
CA ILE A 146 -2.14 -9.56 4.40
C ILE A 146 -2.49 -9.54 2.92
N GLU A 147 -3.30 -10.51 2.52
CA GLU A 147 -3.84 -10.62 1.17
C GLU A 147 -5.36 -10.75 1.28
N GLY A 148 -6.06 -10.19 0.31
CA GLY A 148 -7.50 -10.22 0.32
C GLY A 148 -8.15 -9.84 -1.00
N THR A 149 -9.46 -10.02 -1.03
CA THR A 149 -10.33 -9.69 -2.16
C THR A 149 -11.48 -8.80 -1.70
N PHE A 150 -12.00 -7.98 -2.60
CA PHE A 150 -13.13 -7.10 -2.29
C PHE A 150 -13.99 -6.77 -3.51
N SER A 151 -15.24 -6.41 -3.22
CA SER A 151 -16.19 -5.85 -4.18
C SER A 151 -17.19 -4.96 -3.44
N PHE A 152 -17.48 -3.78 -3.99
CA PHE A 152 -18.35 -2.80 -3.33
C PHE A 152 -19.34 -2.16 -4.30
N GLU A 153 -20.51 -1.84 -3.77
CA GLU A 153 -21.48 -0.94 -4.36
C GLU A 153 -21.41 0.40 -3.62
N LEU A 154 -21.12 1.46 -4.38
CA LEU A 154 -20.97 2.81 -3.86
C LEU A 154 -21.98 3.75 -4.53
N VAL A 155 -22.30 4.85 -3.85
CA VAL A 155 -23.12 5.93 -4.39
C VAL A 155 -22.37 7.25 -4.30
N GLU A 156 -22.45 8.07 -5.34
CA GLU A 156 -21.91 9.42 -5.33
C GLU A 156 -22.66 10.29 -4.31
N VAL A 157 -21.92 11.04 -3.49
CA VAL A 157 -22.47 11.84 -2.39
C VAL A 157 -23.45 12.90 -2.88
N LYS A 158 -23.10 13.60 -3.98
CA LYS A 158 -23.87 14.73 -4.53
C LYS A 158 -25.00 14.28 -5.44
N THR A 159 -24.70 13.49 -6.47
CA THR A 159 -25.66 13.13 -7.53
C THR A 159 -26.50 11.89 -7.22
N LYS A 160 -26.09 11.10 -6.22
CA LYS A 160 -26.63 9.77 -5.93
C LYS A 160 -26.44 8.75 -7.07
N ALA A 161 -25.53 9.01 -8.01
CA ALA A 161 -25.17 8.05 -9.05
C ALA A 161 -24.49 6.81 -8.45
N LYS A 162 -24.86 5.62 -8.92
CA LYS A 162 -24.28 4.36 -8.44
C LYS A 162 -22.98 4.05 -9.17
N MET A 163 -22.05 3.43 -8.46
CA MET A 163 -20.77 2.94 -8.99
C MET A 163 -20.44 1.60 -8.35
N THR A 164 -19.84 0.70 -9.12
CA THR A 164 -19.39 -0.61 -8.62
C THR A 164 -17.88 -0.72 -8.68
N ILE A 165 -17.32 -1.31 -7.64
CA ILE A 165 -15.94 -1.78 -7.59
C ILE A 165 -15.96 -3.30 -7.60
N THR A 166 -15.31 -3.92 -8.57
CA THR A 166 -15.32 -5.38 -8.76
C THR A 166 -13.91 -5.93 -9.01
N GLY A 167 -13.73 -7.23 -8.78
CA GLY A 167 -12.44 -7.90 -8.98
C GLY A 167 -11.32 -7.31 -8.12
N GLY A 168 -11.66 -6.71 -6.97
CA GLY A 168 -10.70 -6.09 -6.07
C GLY A 168 -9.79 -7.15 -5.46
N THR A 169 -8.49 -6.95 -5.57
CA THR A 169 -7.46 -7.77 -4.92
C THR A 169 -6.40 -6.86 -4.32
N PHE A 170 -5.83 -7.28 -3.20
CA PHE A 170 -4.72 -6.55 -2.62
C PHE A 170 -3.77 -7.49 -1.88
N LYS A 171 -2.52 -7.02 -1.80
CA LYS A 171 -1.45 -7.52 -0.98
C LYS A 171 -0.80 -6.32 -0.32
N ALA A 172 -0.86 -6.26 1.00
CA ALA A 172 -0.38 -5.12 1.76
C ALA A 172 0.41 -5.58 2.98
N GLU A 173 1.35 -4.75 3.42
CA GLU A 173 2.20 -5.01 4.58
C GLU A 173 1.89 -3.97 5.65
N ASP A 174 1.68 -4.41 6.89
CA ASP A 174 1.57 -3.49 8.02
C ASP A 174 2.94 -2.88 8.34
N ARG A 175 3.11 -1.60 7.95
CA ARG A 175 4.37 -0.85 8.10
C ARG A 175 4.43 0.02 9.36
N GLN A 176 3.42 -0.01 10.23
CA GLN A 176 3.49 0.71 11.52
C GLN A 176 4.20 -0.12 12.58
N LEU A 177 5.53 -0.20 12.51
CA LEU A 177 6.37 -0.69 13.61
C LEU A 177 7.61 0.19 13.77
#